data_AF-A0A067TMY9-F1
#
_entry.id   AF-A0A067TMY9-F1
#
_cell.length_a   1.000
_cell.length_b   1.000
_cell.length_c   1.000
_cell.angle_alpha   90.00
_cell.angle_beta   90.00
_cell.angle_gamma   90.00
#
_symmetry.space_group_name_H-M   'P 1'
#
loop_
_entity.id
_entity.type
_entity.pdbx_description
1 polymer ?
#
loop_
_entity_poly.entity_id
_entity_poly.type
_entity_poly.pdbx_seq_one_letter_code
_entity_poly.pdbx_strand_id
1 'polypeptide(L)'
;MFFKFNIGFIILFVAGTSVLAQSGPVSFTCTGGTTGDCGAFIQTFCKNAALATVPPLTSIGSCFNGNGFRCDFNAFNTLTSSNSPDRTDCQAVLNIVNDDCTRAASLSTGGTGNVVGGQFHFTGDPNGGQRGAGFQCPS
;
A
#
# COMPACT_ATOMS: atom_id res chain seq x y z
N MET A 1 23.50 13.50 -57.52
CA MET A 1 22.37 13.49 -56.56
C MET A 1 22.95 13.08 -55.22
N PHE A 2 23.03 13.98 -54.24
CA PHE A 2 23.59 13.71 -52.91
C PHE A 2 22.44 13.42 -51.94
N PHE A 3 22.36 12.20 -51.41
CA PHE A 3 21.44 11.88 -50.33
C PHE A 3 22.13 12.14 -48.99
N LYS A 4 21.74 13.22 -48.31
CA LYS A 4 22.07 13.49 -46.91
C LYS A 4 21.20 12.58 -46.03
N PHE A 5 21.80 11.55 -45.43
CA PHE A 5 21.20 10.82 -44.32
C PHE A 5 21.58 11.52 -43.01
N ASN A 6 20.63 12.26 -42.42
CA ASN A 6 20.75 12.74 -41.05
C ASN A 6 20.49 11.55 -40.10
N ILE A 7 21.54 11.05 -39.45
CA ILE A 7 21.45 10.03 -38.41
C ILE A 7 21.02 10.73 -37.12
N GLY A 8 19.70 10.77 -36.88
CA GLY A 8 19.14 11.16 -35.59
C GLY A 8 19.40 10.08 -34.55
N PHE A 9 20.15 10.43 -33.51
CA PHE A 9 20.49 9.54 -32.40
C PHE A 9 19.24 9.36 -31.50
N ILE A 10 18.53 8.23 -31.63
CA ILE A 10 17.41 7.88 -30.76
C ILE A 10 17.98 7.29 -29.47
N ILE A 11 17.96 8.06 -28.38
CA ILE A 11 18.26 7.57 -27.04
C ILE A 11 17.03 6.82 -26.52
N LEU A 12 17.09 5.49 -26.54
CA LEU A 12 16.06 4.63 -25.97
C LEU A 12 16.30 4.52 -24.45
N PHE A 13 15.54 5.28 -23.65
CA PHE A 13 15.50 5.08 -22.21
C PHE A 13 14.69 3.83 -21.90
N VAL A 14 15.37 2.70 -21.70
CA VAL A 14 14.75 1.50 -21.13
C VAL A 14 14.66 1.72 -19.61
N ALA A 15 13.52 2.23 -19.16
CA ALA A 15 13.16 2.19 -17.74
C ALA A 15 12.87 0.72 -17.39
N GLY A 16 13.84 0.03 -16.82
CA GLY A 16 13.64 -1.29 -16.22
C GLY A 16 12.80 -1.14 -14.97
N THR A 17 11.48 -1.16 -15.11
CA THR A 17 10.59 -1.35 -13.96
C THR A 17 10.69 -2.82 -13.59
N SER A 18 11.38 -3.10 -12.48
CA SER A 18 11.28 -4.39 -11.80
C SER A 18 9.84 -4.51 -11.33
N VAL A 19 8.98 -5.11 -12.17
CA VAL A 19 7.61 -5.42 -11.79
C VAL A 19 7.69 -6.51 -10.73
N LEU A 20 7.56 -6.12 -9.45
CA LEU A 20 7.18 -7.08 -8.41
C LEU A 20 5.85 -7.66 -8.88
N ALA A 21 5.88 -8.91 -9.34
CA ALA A 21 4.72 -9.54 -9.96
C ALA A 21 3.63 -9.78 -8.91
N GLN A 22 2.76 -8.80 -8.73
CA GLN A 22 1.49 -8.95 -8.01
C GLN A 22 0.62 -10.01 -8.72
N SER A 23 -0.18 -10.75 -7.97
CA SER A 23 -0.92 -11.92 -8.48
C SER A 23 -2.08 -11.58 -9.43
N GLY A 24 -2.45 -10.29 -9.53
CA GLY A 24 -3.54 -9.79 -10.38
C GLY A 24 -3.71 -8.27 -10.31
N PRO A 25 -4.73 -7.70 -10.96
CA PRO A 25 -5.01 -6.26 -10.87
C PRO A 25 -5.47 -5.88 -9.46
N VAL A 26 -5.18 -4.67 -9.03
CA VAL A 26 -5.59 -4.14 -7.73
C VAL A 26 -6.90 -3.36 -7.86
N SER A 27 -7.84 -3.62 -6.96
CA SER A 27 -9.05 -2.82 -6.72
C SER A 27 -8.90 -2.12 -5.39
N PHE A 28 -9.19 -0.83 -5.32
CA PHE A 28 -9.07 -0.05 -4.09
C PHE A 28 -10.06 1.10 -4.04
N THR A 29 -10.28 1.60 -2.82
CA THR A 29 -11.08 2.78 -2.55
C THR A 29 -10.35 3.65 -1.54
N CYS A 30 -10.30 4.96 -1.81
CA CYS A 30 -9.77 5.93 -0.86
C CYS A 30 -10.83 6.26 0.20
N THR A 31 -10.61 5.77 1.41
CA THR A 31 -11.49 5.95 2.56
C THR A 31 -10.67 5.95 3.84
N GLY A 32 -10.98 6.88 4.76
CA GLY A 32 -10.21 7.03 6.00
C GLY A 32 -8.93 7.83 5.78
N GLY A 33 -8.09 7.93 6.79
CA GLY A 33 -6.88 8.72 6.77
C GLY A 33 -7.15 10.21 6.78
N THR A 34 -6.38 10.92 7.57
CA THR A 34 -6.45 12.38 7.72
C THR A 34 -5.19 13.05 7.19
N THR A 35 -4.00 12.50 7.48
CA THR A 35 -2.72 13.03 6.99
C THR A 35 -1.57 12.08 7.32
N GLY A 36 -0.52 12.11 6.49
CA GLY A 36 0.70 11.33 6.65
C GLY A 36 1.05 10.54 5.39
N ASP A 37 2.34 10.20 5.25
CA ASP A 37 2.82 9.27 4.23
C ASP A 37 3.28 8.00 4.91
N CYS A 38 2.56 6.91 4.65
CA CYS A 38 2.81 5.62 5.27
C CYS A 38 3.76 4.72 4.47
N GLY A 39 4.26 5.19 3.32
CA GLY A 39 5.07 4.43 2.37
C GLY A 39 6.25 3.70 3.01
N ALA A 40 6.97 4.38 3.91
CA ALA A 40 8.14 3.82 4.59
C ALA A 40 7.83 2.61 5.49
N PHE A 41 6.58 2.45 5.93
CA PHE A 41 6.16 1.40 6.87
C PHE A 41 5.52 0.19 6.18
N ILE A 42 5.05 0.35 4.93
CA ILE A 42 4.33 -0.69 4.18
C ILE A 42 5.14 -1.97 4.08
N GLN A 43 6.42 -1.85 3.71
CA GLN A 43 7.29 -3.03 3.54
C GLN A 43 7.40 -3.84 4.84
N THR A 44 7.56 -3.16 5.97
CA THR A 44 7.67 -3.78 7.30
C THR A 44 6.37 -4.44 7.71
N PHE A 45 5.24 -3.74 7.57
CA PHE A 45 3.93 -4.29 7.86
C PHE A 45 3.67 -5.56 7.04
N CYS A 46 3.79 -5.49 5.71
CA CYS A 46 3.51 -6.63 4.84
C CYS A 46 4.44 -7.82 5.07
N LYS A 47 5.71 -7.56 5.41
CA LYS A 47 6.64 -8.63 5.79
C LYS A 47 6.15 -9.34 7.05
N ASN A 48 5.74 -8.60 8.08
CA ASN A 48 5.29 -9.17 9.35
C ASN A 48 3.93 -9.87 9.21
N ALA A 49 2.99 -9.27 8.49
CA ALA A 49 1.67 -9.83 8.24
C ALA A 49 1.75 -11.18 7.52
N ALA A 50 2.64 -11.31 6.53
CA ALA A 50 2.85 -12.55 5.78
C ALA A 50 3.42 -13.71 6.63
N LEU A 51 3.99 -13.43 7.80
CA LEU A 51 4.46 -14.45 8.74
C LEU A 51 3.36 -14.96 9.67
N ALA A 52 2.22 -14.29 9.72
CA ALA A 52 1.11 -14.65 10.58
C ALA A 52 0.07 -15.49 9.84
N THR A 53 -0.48 -16.50 10.52
CA THR A 53 -1.70 -17.18 10.08
C THR A 53 -2.89 -16.44 10.70
N VAL A 54 -3.66 -15.75 9.86
CA VAL A 54 -4.82 -14.96 10.26
C VAL A 54 -6.06 -15.86 10.29
N PRO A 55 -6.80 -15.93 11.41
CA PRO A 55 -8.04 -16.69 11.49
C PRO A 55 -9.08 -16.26 10.42
N PRO A 56 -10.11 -17.08 10.17
CA PRO A 56 -11.15 -16.74 9.20
C PRO A 56 -11.93 -15.50 9.64
N LEU A 57 -12.22 -14.60 8.68
CA LEU A 57 -13.02 -13.39 8.91
C LEU A 57 -12.49 -12.48 10.03
N THR A 58 -11.17 -12.48 10.23
CA THR A 58 -10.50 -11.59 11.19
C THR A 58 -9.34 -10.84 10.54
N SER A 59 -8.72 -9.96 11.31
CA SER A 59 -7.62 -9.11 10.89
C SER A 59 -6.34 -9.33 11.69
N ILE A 60 -5.22 -9.06 11.05
CA ILE A 60 -3.99 -8.67 11.73
C ILE A 60 -3.69 -7.21 11.43
N GLY A 61 -3.35 -6.44 12.46
CA GLY A 61 -3.03 -5.03 12.32
C GLY A 61 -1.72 -4.65 12.98
N SER A 62 -1.17 -3.52 12.58
CA SER A 62 -0.02 -2.90 13.23
C SER A 62 -0.09 -1.39 13.06
N CYS A 63 0.40 -0.69 14.06
CA CYS A 63 0.48 0.76 14.08
C CYS A 63 1.94 1.19 14.03
N PHE A 64 2.28 2.16 13.18
CA PHE A 64 3.63 2.74 13.10
C PHE A 64 3.59 4.26 13.33
N ASN A 65 4.50 4.75 14.18
CA ASN A 65 4.62 6.18 14.45
C ASN A 65 5.46 6.85 13.35
N GLY A 66 4.88 7.85 12.68
CA GLY A 66 5.58 8.80 11.82
C GLY A 66 5.86 10.12 12.53
N ASN A 67 6.49 11.06 11.84
CA ASN A 67 6.77 12.38 12.41
C ASN A 67 5.49 13.24 12.41
N GLY A 68 4.76 13.24 13.53
CA GLY A 68 3.52 14.02 13.70
C GLY A 68 2.25 13.33 13.15
N PHE A 69 2.38 12.10 12.68
CA PHE A 69 1.28 11.25 12.22
C PHE A 69 1.50 9.80 12.68
N ARG A 70 0.50 8.94 12.54
CA ARG A 70 0.64 7.48 12.69
C ARG A 70 0.02 6.76 11.51
N CYS A 71 0.45 5.54 11.27
CA CYS A 71 -0.05 4.67 10.21
C CYS A 71 -0.66 3.42 10.82
N ASP A 72 -1.98 3.32 10.73
CA ASP A 72 -2.72 2.14 11.12
C ASP A 72 -2.88 1.23 9.89
N PHE A 73 -2.26 0.06 9.92
CA PHE A 73 -2.40 -0.95 8.86
C PHE A 73 -3.20 -2.14 9.32
N ASN A 74 -3.92 -2.75 8.38
CA ASN A 74 -4.71 -3.94 8.61
C ASN A 74 -4.68 -4.86 7.38
N ALA A 75 -4.58 -6.18 7.60
CA ALA A 75 -4.84 -7.22 6.62
C ALA A 75 -5.99 -8.11 7.14
N PHE A 76 -7.13 -8.05 6.46
CA PHE A 76 -8.36 -8.78 6.79
C PHE A 76 -8.51 -10.03 5.91
N ASN A 77 -8.63 -11.21 6.53
CA ASN A 77 -8.86 -12.47 5.85
C ASN A 77 -10.34 -12.63 5.47
N THR A 78 -10.64 -12.66 4.17
CA THR A 78 -12.02 -12.80 3.69
C THR A 78 -12.53 -14.23 3.65
N LEU A 79 -11.66 -15.21 3.91
CA LEU A 79 -12.00 -16.62 3.85
C LEU A 79 -12.68 -17.09 5.14
N THR A 80 -13.42 -18.18 5.01
CA THR A 80 -13.96 -18.96 6.13
C THR A 80 -12.94 -19.97 6.68
N SER A 81 -11.69 -19.93 6.22
CA SER A 81 -10.57 -20.70 6.76
C SER A 81 -9.39 -19.78 7.11
N SER A 82 -8.54 -20.24 8.03
CA SER A 82 -7.32 -19.51 8.39
C SER A 82 -6.34 -19.49 7.22
N ASN A 83 -5.70 -18.35 7.00
CA ASN A 83 -4.73 -18.20 5.92
C ASN A 83 -3.70 -17.11 6.22
N SER A 84 -2.64 -17.01 5.42
CA SER A 84 -1.64 -15.96 5.50
C SER A 84 -1.73 -15.02 4.29
N PRO A 85 -1.59 -13.69 4.48
CA PRO A 85 -1.60 -12.76 3.37
C PRO A 85 -0.34 -12.91 2.52
N ASP A 86 -0.48 -12.79 1.20
CA ASP A 86 0.68 -12.70 0.31
C ASP A 86 1.38 -11.34 0.50
N ARG A 87 2.70 -11.39 0.67
CA ARG A 87 3.51 -10.19 0.93
C ARG A 87 3.52 -9.24 -0.26
N THR A 88 3.59 -9.76 -1.48
CA THR A 88 3.69 -8.96 -2.71
C THR A 88 2.37 -8.26 -2.98
N ASP A 89 1.26 -8.98 -2.83
CA ASP A 89 -0.09 -8.43 -2.98
C ASP A 89 -0.38 -7.35 -1.93
N CYS A 90 0.01 -7.59 -0.67
CA CYS A 90 -0.08 -6.59 0.40
C CYS A 90 0.67 -5.30 0.03
N GLN A 91 1.92 -5.42 -0.45
CA GLN A 91 2.73 -4.25 -0.81
C GLN A 91 2.14 -3.52 -2.01
N ALA A 92 1.72 -4.24 -3.05
CA ALA A 92 1.13 -3.66 -4.24
C ALA A 92 -0.12 -2.84 -3.90
N VAL A 93 -1.04 -3.43 -3.12
CA VAL A 93 -2.28 -2.75 -2.71
C VAL A 93 -1.99 -1.53 -1.85
N LEU A 94 -1.17 -1.66 -0.81
CA LEU A 94 -0.91 -0.55 0.11
C LEU A 94 -0.09 0.56 -0.54
N ASN A 95 0.82 0.26 -1.47
CA ASN A 95 1.54 1.29 -2.21
C ASN A 95 0.59 2.09 -3.11
N ILE A 96 -0.33 1.42 -3.82
CA ILE A 96 -1.35 2.11 -4.64
C ILE A 96 -2.24 2.97 -3.75
N VAL A 97 -2.72 2.44 -2.63
CA VAL A 97 -3.51 3.22 -1.66
C VAL A 97 -2.72 4.44 -1.17
N ASN A 98 -1.47 4.26 -0.75
CA ASN A 98 -0.64 5.35 -0.25
C ASN A 98 -0.41 6.44 -1.31
N ASP A 99 -0.08 6.05 -2.54
CA ASP A 99 0.28 6.97 -3.60
C ASP A 99 -0.95 7.69 -4.18
N ASP A 100 -2.03 6.95 -4.46
CA ASP A 100 -3.18 7.50 -5.17
C ASP A 100 -4.16 8.19 -4.22
N CYS A 101 -4.37 7.67 -3.00
CA CYS A 101 -5.25 8.33 -2.04
C CYS A 101 -4.62 9.59 -1.44
N THR A 102 -3.31 9.60 -1.21
CA THR A 102 -2.61 10.85 -0.82
C THR A 102 -2.65 11.91 -1.92
N ARG A 103 -2.72 11.53 -3.20
CA ARG A 103 -2.86 12.50 -4.31
C ARG A 103 -4.28 12.99 -4.50
N ALA A 104 -5.29 12.18 -4.16
CA ALA A 104 -6.70 12.52 -4.26
C ALA A 104 -7.22 13.44 -3.13
N ALA A 105 -6.31 14.00 -2.31
CA ALA A 105 -6.39 14.66 -0.99
C ALA A 105 -7.53 15.65 -0.65
N SER A 106 -8.67 15.67 -1.32
CA SER A 106 -9.78 16.53 -0.90
C SER A 106 -10.59 15.96 0.29
N LEU A 107 -10.50 14.65 0.58
CA LEU A 107 -11.34 14.02 1.63
C LEU A 107 -10.68 12.89 2.44
N SER A 108 -9.65 12.20 1.92
CA SER A 108 -9.12 10.97 2.51
C SER A 108 -7.68 10.74 2.03
N THR A 109 -6.78 10.39 2.96
CA THR A 109 -5.36 10.05 2.66
C THR A 109 -5.07 8.56 2.82
N GLY A 110 -6.03 7.81 3.37
CA GLY A 110 -5.99 6.37 3.51
C GLY A 110 -6.92 5.66 2.54
N GLY A 111 -6.94 4.34 2.66
CA GLY A 111 -7.82 3.53 1.83
C GLY A 111 -7.71 2.06 2.14
N THR A 112 -8.56 1.31 1.45
CA THR A 112 -8.60 -0.15 1.50
C THR A 112 -8.63 -0.71 0.09
N GLY A 113 -8.05 -1.88 -0.11
CA GLY A 113 -8.06 -2.54 -1.40
C GLY A 113 -7.69 -4.01 -1.30
N ASN A 114 -7.64 -4.65 -2.45
CA ASN A 114 -7.23 -6.03 -2.61
C ASN A 114 -6.78 -6.28 -4.05
N VAL A 115 -6.04 -7.36 -4.26
CA VAL A 115 -5.92 -7.94 -5.60
C VAL A 115 -7.24 -8.59 -5.97
N VAL A 116 -7.72 -8.39 -7.20
CA VAL A 116 -8.98 -9.00 -7.70
C VAL A 116 -8.84 -10.53 -7.64
N GLY A 117 -9.76 -11.19 -6.93
CA GLY A 117 -9.69 -12.63 -6.63
C GLY A 117 -8.77 -12.99 -5.45
N GLY A 118 -8.09 -12.00 -4.86
CA GLY A 118 -7.30 -12.14 -3.64
C GLY A 118 -8.17 -12.41 -2.41
N GLN A 119 -7.53 -12.97 -1.38
CA GLN A 119 -8.18 -13.51 -0.19
C GLN A 119 -8.06 -12.59 1.03
N PHE A 120 -7.39 -11.46 0.84
CA PHE A 120 -7.16 -10.45 1.87
C PHE A 120 -7.52 -9.07 1.35
N HIS A 121 -8.18 -8.29 2.20
CA HIS A 121 -8.25 -6.85 2.05
C HIS A 121 -7.18 -6.18 2.90
N PHE A 122 -6.47 -5.22 2.32
CA PHE A 122 -5.42 -4.46 2.98
C PHE A 122 -5.88 -3.01 3.13
N THR A 123 -5.73 -2.48 4.33
CA THR A 123 -6.09 -1.10 4.67
C THR A 123 -4.87 -0.38 5.19
N GLY A 124 -4.66 0.84 4.70
CA GLY A 124 -3.68 1.78 5.21
C GLY A 124 -4.40 3.07 5.61
N ASP A 125 -4.27 3.47 6.87
CA ASP A 125 -4.97 4.59 7.46
C ASP A 125 -3.96 5.56 8.14
N PRO A 126 -3.42 6.54 7.39
CA PRO A 126 -2.58 7.61 7.93
C PRO A 126 -3.43 8.58 8.76
N ASN A 127 -3.28 8.55 10.07
CA ASN A 127 -3.97 9.47 10.97
C ASN A 127 -3.02 10.59 11.42
N GLY A 128 -3.51 11.82 11.54
CA GLY A 128 -2.80 12.98 12.11
C GLY A 128 -3.23 13.29 13.55
N GLY A 129 -2.31 13.87 14.32
CA GLY A 129 -2.57 14.17 15.73
C GLY A 129 -3.13 15.57 15.92
N GLN A 130 -4.29 15.69 16.57
CA GLN A 130 -4.55 16.90 17.37
C GLN A 130 -3.72 16.79 18.65
N ARG A 131 -2.92 17.82 18.95
CA ARG A 131 -2.07 17.87 20.15
C ARG A 131 -2.93 17.56 21.39
N GLY A 132 -2.71 16.40 22.04
CA GLY A 132 -3.20 16.19 23.41
C GLY A 132 -3.77 14.83 23.82
N ALA A 133 -3.98 13.83 22.96
CA ALA A 133 -4.52 12.54 23.43
C ALA A 133 -4.07 11.32 22.61
N GLY A 134 -3.43 10.34 23.25
CA GLY A 134 -3.43 8.92 22.85
C GLY A 134 -3.00 8.59 21.41
N PHE A 135 -2.20 9.45 20.79
CA PHE A 135 -2.01 9.47 19.35
C PHE A 135 -0.93 8.50 18.84
N GLN A 136 -0.08 8.02 19.74
CA GLN A 136 1.04 7.15 19.38
C GLN A 136 0.62 5.69 19.42
N CYS A 137 1.16 4.91 18.49
CA CYS A 137 1.15 3.46 18.61
C CYS A 137 1.75 3.08 19.97
N PRO A 138 1.13 2.15 20.72
CA PRO A 138 1.68 1.70 21.99
C PRO A 138 3.12 1.22 21.79
N SER A 139 4.00 1.68 22.70
CA SER A 139 5.43 1.34 22.73
C SER A 139 5.66 -0.12 23.08
#